data_AF-A0A2N2EHD0-F1
#
_entry.id   AF-A0A2N2EHD0-F1
#
_cell.length_a   1.000
_cell.length_b   1.000
_cell.length_c   1.000
_cell.angle_alpha   90.00
_cell.angle_beta   90.00
_cell.angle_gamma   90.00
#
_symmetry.space_group_name_H-M   'P 1'
#
loop_
_entity.id
_entity.type
_entity.pdbx_description
1 polymer ?
#
loop_
_entity_poly.entity_id
_entity_poly.type
_entity_poly.pdbx_seq_one_letter_code
_entity_poly.pdbx_strand_id
1 'polypeptide(L)'
;MTKYMREHESYLLDAMKQNDKLVYLLEYHNRQIKWLQHERIVHLLVMIFTALLFVFSFVGMILMTNLFTLLLVLLLGVLTVTYIIHYYVLENTVQRWYKISNSLNQQIDAIGVNLHTL
;
A
#
# COMPACT_ATOMS: atom_id res chain seq x y z
N MET A 1 -10.85 9.26 -5.57
CA MET A 1 -10.29 8.43 -4.48
C MET A 1 -10.64 8.93 -3.09
N THR A 2 -10.58 10.25 -2.81
CA THR A 2 -10.99 10.84 -1.50
C THR A 2 -12.50 10.77 -1.24
N LYS A 3 -13.33 10.95 -2.28
CA LYS A 3 -14.80 10.90 -2.16
C LYS A 3 -15.32 9.52 -1.71
N TYR A 4 -14.79 8.45 -2.31
CA TYR A 4 -15.12 7.05 -1.98
C TYR A 4 -14.76 6.68 -0.53
N MET A 5 -13.64 7.21 -0.01
CA MET A 5 -13.24 6.93 1.38
C MET A 5 -14.15 7.61 2.39
N ARG A 6 -14.61 8.83 2.08
CA ARG A 6 -15.55 9.56 2.95
C ARG A 6 -16.93 8.92 2.97
N GLU A 7 -17.38 8.39 1.83
CA GLU A 7 -18.62 7.62 1.71
C GLU A 7 -18.54 6.29 2.47
N HIS A 8 -17.41 5.57 2.37
CA HIS A 8 -17.20 4.32 3.10
C HIS A 8 -17.09 4.54 4.61
N GLU A 9 -16.48 5.65 5.04
CA GLU A 9 -16.39 6.07 6.44
C GLU A 9 -17.77 6.44 7.02
N SER A 10 -18.61 7.19 6.29
CA SER A 10 -19.99 7.44 6.72
C SER A 10 -20.83 6.16 6.78
N TYR A 11 -20.61 5.23 5.84
CA TYR A 11 -21.30 3.94 5.82
C TYR A 11 -20.87 3.03 6.98
N LEU A 12 -19.59 3.06 7.36
CA LEU A 12 -19.03 2.37 8.53
C LEU A 12 -19.64 2.92 9.83
N LEU A 13 -19.77 4.25 9.96
CA LEU A 13 -20.38 4.90 11.12
C LEU A 13 -21.88 4.62 11.26
N ASP A 14 -22.61 4.54 10.14
CA ASP A 14 -24.04 4.17 10.16
C ASP A 14 -24.24 2.67 10.44
N ALA A 15 -23.37 1.80 9.92
CA ALA A 15 -23.38 0.38 10.22
C ALA A 15 -22.97 0.08 11.68
N MET A 16 -22.15 0.93 12.31
CA MET A 16 -21.81 0.85 13.74
C MET A 16 -23.02 1.02 14.68
N LYS A 17 -24.13 1.61 14.22
CA LYS A 17 -25.39 1.65 14.98
C LYS A 17 -26.21 0.35 14.89
N GLN A 18 -25.95 -0.49 13.89
CA GLN A 18 -26.54 -1.82 13.75
C GLN A 18 -25.45 -2.85 14.02
N ASN A 19 -25.32 -3.25 15.29
CA ASN A 19 -24.33 -4.16 15.88
C ASN A 19 -24.11 -5.52 15.17
N ASP A 20 -24.77 -5.78 14.04
CA ASP A 20 -24.95 -7.09 13.44
C ASP A 20 -23.98 -7.40 12.27
N LYS A 21 -23.16 -6.43 11.81
CA LYS A 21 -22.27 -6.64 10.63
C LYS A 21 -20.83 -6.13 10.76
N LEU A 22 -20.40 -5.65 11.93
CA LEU A 22 -19.04 -5.12 12.10
C LEU A 22 -17.95 -6.15 11.81
N VAL A 23 -18.15 -7.39 12.26
CA VAL A 23 -17.17 -8.48 12.10
C VAL A 23 -16.94 -8.80 10.62
N TYR A 24 -18.00 -8.87 9.82
CA TYR A 24 -17.92 -9.12 8.38
C TYR A 24 -17.20 -7.99 7.63
N LEU A 25 -17.47 -6.75 8.04
CA LEU A 25 -16.88 -5.56 7.42
C LEU A 25 -15.38 -5.44 7.73
N LEU A 26 -14.98 -5.81 8.95
CA LEU A 26 -13.59 -5.91 9.37
C LEU A 26 -12.85 -7.01 8.59
N GLU A 27 -13.45 -8.18 8.43
CA GLU A 27 -12.88 -9.27 7.66
C GLU A 27 -12.67 -8.90 6.18
N TYR A 28 -13.62 -8.17 5.59
CA TYR A 28 -13.49 -7.62 4.24
C TYR A 28 -12.34 -6.59 4.15
N HIS A 29 -12.25 -5.66 5.10
CA HIS A 29 -11.18 -4.64 5.14
C HIS A 29 -9.80 -5.27 5.30
N ASN A 30 -9.66 -6.26 6.19
CA ASN A 30 -8.43 -7.03 6.36
C ASN A 30 -8.01 -7.76 5.08
N ARG A 31 -8.97 -8.31 4.34
CA ARG A 31 -8.70 -8.92 3.05
C ARG A 31 -8.12 -7.88 2.09
N GLN A 32 -8.73 -6.71 1.98
CA GLN A 32 -8.22 -5.63 1.12
C GLN A 32 -6.81 -5.16 1.52
N ILE A 33 -6.52 -5.05 2.82
CA ILE A 33 -5.16 -4.75 3.31
C ILE A 33 -4.16 -5.82 2.82
N LYS A 34 -4.53 -7.10 2.87
CA LYS A 34 -3.68 -8.21 2.40
C LYS A 34 -3.41 -8.15 0.89
N TRP A 35 -4.40 -7.74 0.09
CA TRP A 35 -4.22 -7.53 -1.34
C TRP A 35 -3.22 -6.40 -1.63
N LEU A 36 -3.36 -5.25 -0.94
CA LEU A 36 -2.43 -4.14 -1.06
C LEU A 36 -1.01 -4.51 -0.62
N GLN A 37 -0.87 -5.34 0.42
CA GLN A 37 0.43 -5.87 0.82
C GLN A 37 1.07 -6.73 -0.26
N HIS A 38 0.29 -7.58 -0.93
CA HIS A 38 0.80 -8.43 -2.01
C HIS A 38 1.32 -7.59 -3.18
N GLU A 39 0.55 -6.59 -3.60
CA GLU A 39 0.94 -5.64 -4.64
C GLU A 39 2.25 -4.92 -4.28
N ARG A 40 2.41 -4.52 -3.01
CA ARG A 40 3.66 -3.89 -2.52
C ARG A 40 4.87 -4.81 -2.65
N ILE A 41 4.73 -6.10 -2.36
CA ILE A 41 5.83 -7.08 -2.48
C ILE A 41 6.24 -7.23 -3.94
N VAL A 42 5.28 -7.33 -4.86
CA VAL A 42 5.56 -7.43 -6.30
C VAL A 42 6.25 -6.16 -6.79
N HIS A 43 5.76 -4.97 -6.41
CA HIS A 43 6.39 -3.71 -6.77
C HIS A 43 7.81 -3.57 -6.21
N LEU A 44 8.03 -3.98 -4.95
CA LEU A 44 9.36 -3.97 -4.36
C LEU A 44 10.32 -4.89 -5.13
N LEU A 45 9.86 -6.08 -5.49
CA LEU A 45 10.66 -7.03 -6.26
C LEU A 45 11.04 -6.45 -7.62
N VAL A 46 10.06 -5.95 -8.40
CA VAL A 46 10.32 -5.33 -9.70
C VAL A 46 11.22 -4.09 -9.59
N MET A 47 11.06 -3.29 -8.53
CA MET A 47 11.92 -2.13 -8.26
C MET A 47 13.37 -2.56 -7.99
N ILE A 48 13.59 -3.58 -7.16
CA ILE A 48 14.95 -4.09 -6.87
C ILE A 48 15.60 -4.62 -8.15
N PHE A 49 14.89 -5.39 -8.96
CA PHE A 49 15.40 -5.87 -10.25
C PHE A 49 15.75 -4.70 -11.18
N THR A 50 14.89 -3.70 -11.28
CA THR A 50 15.12 -2.52 -12.14
C THR A 50 16.31 -1.70 -11.62
N ALA A 51 16.43 -1.51 -10.31
CA ALA A 51 17.54 -0.81 -9.67
C ALA A 51 18.87 -1.56 -9.86
N LEU A 52 18.87 -2.89 -9.76
CA LEU A 52 20.05 -3.71 -10.04
C LEU A 52 20.48 -3.57 -11.50
N LEU A 53 19.55 -3.69 -12.44
CA LEU A 53 19.84 -3.48 -13.87
C LEU A 53 20.36 -2.07 -14.15
N PHE A 54 19.82 -1.06 -13.48
CA PHE A 54 20.32 0.32 -13.57
C PHE A 54 21.76 0.41 -13.09
N VAL A 55 22.10 -0.17 -11.92
CA VAL A 55 23.48 -0.17 -11.39
C VAL A 55 24.43 -0.91 -12.33
N PHE A 56 24.05 -2.09 -12.83
CA PHE A 56 24.88 -2.83 -13.80
C PHE A 56 25.09 -2.04 -15.10
N SER A 57 24.03 -1.43 -15.62
CA SER A 57 24.11 -0.59 -16.82
C SER A 57 24.97 0.65 -16.59
N PHE A 58 24.89 1.24 -15.39
CA PHE A 58 25.69 2.40 -15.00
C PHE A 58 27.18 2.05 -14.92
N VAL A 59 27.53 0.93 -14.30
CA VAL A 59 28.91 0.41 -14.30
C VAL A 59 29.39 0.11 -15.72
N GLY A 60 28.55 -0.54 -16.53
CA GLY A 60 28.85 -0.80 -17.95
C GLY A 60 29.08 0.47 -18.76
N MET A 61 28.32 1.53 -18.50
CA MET A 61 28.49 2.84 -19.13
C MET A 61 29.84 3.49 -18.77
N ILE A 62 30.31 3.34 -17.53
CA ILE A 62 31.62 3.86 -17.08
C ILE A 62 32.76 3.11 -17.80
N LEU A 63 32.62 1.80 -17.99
CA LEU A 63 33.62 0.98 -18.67
C LEU A 63 33.60 1.16 -20.19
N MET A 64 32.41 1.35 -20.77
CA MET A 64 32.20 1.52 -22.20
C MET A 64 31.24 2.69 -22.46
N THR A 65 31.83 3.87 -22.64
CA THR A 65 31.10 5.11 -22.92
C THR A 65 30.61 5.11 -24.36
N ASN A 66 29.34 4.78 -24.56
CA ASN A 66 28.66 4.86 -25.85
C ASN A 66 27.30 5.56 -25.66
N LEU A 67 26.82 6.22 -26.70
CA LEU A 67 25.48 6.82 -26.73
C LEU A 67 24.39 5.80 -26.37
N PHE A 68 24.53 4.54 -26.82
CA PHE A 68 23.58 3.48 -26.49
C PHE A 68 23.55 3.13 -25.00
N THR A 69 24.71 3.08 -24.33
CA THR A 69 24.79 2.79 -22.88
C THR A 69 24.24 3.95 -22.06
N LEU A 70 24.47 5.18 -22.50
CA LEU A 70 23.89 6.37 -21.87
C LEU A 70 22.36 6.41 -21.96
N LEU A 71 21.79 6.10 -23.13
CA LEU A 71 20.34 6.01 -23.31
C LEU A 71 19.72 4.91 -22.44
N LEU A 72 20.38 3.75 -22.35
CA LEU A 72 19.93 2.64 -21.52
C LEU A 72 19.91 3.00 -20.03
N VAL A 73 20.99 3.63 -19.54
CA VAL A 73 21.08 4.12 -18.16
C VAL A 73 19.99 5.16 -17.88
N LEU A 74 19.78 6.11 -18.78
CA LEU A 74 18.75 7.14 -18.61
C LEU A 74 17.34 6.54 -18.56
N LEU A 75 17.04 5.60 -19.46
CA LEU A 75 15.77 4.88 -19.50
C LEU A 75 15.52 4.12 -18.19
N LEU A 76 16.50 3.33 -17.74
CA LEU A 76 16.41 2.57 -16.50
C LEU A 76 16.36 3.48 -15.27
N GLY A 77 17.02 4.63 -15.31
CA GLY A 77 16.99 5.64 -14.24
C GLY A 77 15.60 6.25 -14.08
N VAL A 78 14.99 6.71 -15.18
CA VAL A 78 13.61 7.26 -15.16
C VAL A 78 12.62 6.19 -14.69
N LEU A 79 12.78 4.95 -15.16
CA LEU A 79 11.94 3.84 -14.75
C LEU A 79 12.08 3.62 -13.23
N THR A 80 13.31 3.52 -12.72
CA THR A 80 13.59 3.33 -11.29
C THR A 80 12.95 4.43 -10.44
N VAL A 81 13.13 5.71 -10.80
CA VAL A 81 12.54 6.85 -10.07
C VAL A 81 11.02 6.78 -10.07
N THR A 82 10.41 6.47 -11.21
CA THR A 82 8.95 6.32 -11.34
C THR A 82 8.44 5.21 -10.42
N TYR A 83 9.14 4.08 -10.36
CA TYR A 83 8.81 2.96 -9.48
C TYR A 83 8.94 3.33 -7.99
N ILE A 84 9.96 4.10 -7.61
CA ILE A 84 10.15 4.60 -6.24
C ILE A 84 8.96 5.48 -5.83
N ILE A 85 8.56 6.42 -6.68
CA ILE A 85 7.40 7.30 -6.40
C ILE A 85 6.13 6.47 -6.22
N HIS A 86 5.89 5.53 -7.12
CA HIS A 86 4.71 4.66 -7.04
C HIS A 86 4.67 3.86 -5.73
N TYR A 87 5.81 3.34 -5.29
CA TYR A 87 5.92 2.61 -4.03
C TYR A 87 5.57 3.48 -2.81
N TYR A 88 6.02 4.73 -2.75
CA TYR A 88 5.69 5.64 -1.64
C TYR A 88 4.19 5.96 -1.56
N VAL A 89 3.53 6.13 -2.70
CA VAL A 89 2.07 6.35 -2.75
C VAL A 89 1.31 5.13 -2.21
N LEU A 90 1.77 3.93 -2.57
CA LEU A 90 1.17 2.68 -2.12
C LEU A 90 1.37 2.48 -0.61
N GLU A 91 2.59 2.69 -0.11
CA GLU A 91 2.93 2.59 1.32
C GLU A 91 2.06 3.53 2.17
N ASN A 92 1.95 4.81 1.79
CA ASN A 92 1.13 5.78 2.50
C ASN A 92 -0.35 5.39 2.51
N THR A 93 -0.84 4.75 1.46
CA THR A 93 -2.21 4.26 1.37
C THR A 93 -2.42 3.09 2.34
N VAL A 94 -1.52 2.12 2.36
CA VAL A 94 -1.58 0.97 3.28
C VAL A 94 -1.54 1.43 4.74
N GLN A 95 -0.66 2.36 5.09
CA GLN A 95 -0.58 2.91 6.45
C GLN A 95 -1.88 3.59 6.89
N ARG A 96 -2.55 4.32 6.00
CA ARG A 96 -3.86 4.91 6.29
C ARG A 96 -4.91 3.83 6.57
N TRP A 97 -4.91 2.75 5.79
CA TRP A 97 -5.87 1.65 5.96
C TRP A 97 -5.65 0.85 7.26
N TYR A 98 -4.39 0.72 7.68
CA TYR A 98 -4.05 0.14 8.98
C TYR A 98 -4.59 0.96 10.14
N LYS A 99 -4.45 2.30 10.10
CA LYS A 99 -5.00 3.18 11.14
C LYS A 99 -6.51 3.02 11.28
N ILE A 100 -7.23 2.93 10.16
CA ILE A 100 -8.67 2.68 10.14
C ILE A 100 -8.98 1.31 10.75
N SER A 101 -8.28 0.26 10.33
CA SER A 101 -8.48 -1.10 10.87
C SER A 101 -8.24 -1.16 12.39
N ASN A 102 -7.20 -0.48 12.88
CA ASN A 102 -6.89 -0.44 14.30
C ASN A 102 -7.97 0.30 15.10
N SER A 103 -8.48 1.41 14.56
CA SER A 103 -9.59 2.16 15.18
C SER A 103 -10.89 1.37 15.22
N LEU A 104 -11.13 0.50 14.23
CA LEU A 104 -12.29 -0.40 14.19
C LEU A 104 -12.15 -1.52 15.22
N ASN A 105 -10.98 -2.17 15.30
CA ASN A 105 -10.71 -3.20 16.30
C ASN A 105 -10.86 -2.64 17.73
N GLN A 106 -10.28 -1.47 18.02
CA GLN A 106 -10.38 -0.86 19.34
C GLN A 106 -11.82 -0.55 19.75
N GLN A 107 -12.68 -0.18 18.81
CA GLN A 107 -14.10 0.05 19.08
C GLN A 107 -14.87 -1.25 19.31
N ILE A 108 -14.57 -2.32 18.56
CA ILE A 108 -15.15 -3.64 18.80
C ILE A 108 -14.76 -4.15 20.19
N ASP A 109 -13.49 -4.04 20.56
CA ASP A 109 -13.00 -4.45 21.88
C ASP A 109 -13.69 -3.65 22.99
N ALA A 110 -13.86 -2.33 22.83
CA ALA A 110 -14.57 -1.50 23.79
C ALA A 110 -16.07 -1.85 23.94
N ILE A 111 -16.72 -2.30 22.86
CA ILE A 111 -18.11 -2.77 22.89
C ILE A 111 -18.21 -4.16 23.53
N GLY A 112 -17.28 -5.07 23.20
CA GLY A 112 -17.21 -6.42 23.79
C GLY A 112 -16.90 -6.40 25.28
N VAL A 113 -16.04 -5.49 25.74
CA VAL A 113 -15.76 -5.29 27.17
C VAL A 113 -17.00 -4.80 27.92
N ASN A 114 -17.80 -3.89 27.35
CA ASN A 114 -19.03 -3.40 27.97
C ASN A 114 -20.12 -4.49 28.13
N LEU A 115 -20.15 -5.49 27.24
CA LEU A 115 -21.09 -6.62 27.30
C LEU A 115 -20.71 -7.67 28.36
N HIS A 116 -19.44 -7.74 28.76
CA HIS A 116 -18.96 -8.67 29.80
C HIS A 116 -19.00 -8.07 31.22
N THR A 117 -19.27 -6.77 31.34
CA THR A 117 -19.35 -6.04 32.63
C THR A 117 -20.78 -5.70 33.07
N LEU A 118 -21.80 -6.14 32.33
CA LEU A 118 -23.23 -6.06 32.67
C LEU A 118 -23.77 -7.44 33.04
#